data_AF-A0A2S0HX42-F1
#
_entry.id   AF-A0A2S0HX42-F1
#
_cell.length_a   1.000
_cell.length_b   1.000
_cell.length_c   1.000
_cell.angle_alpha   90.00
_cell.angle_beta   90.00
_cell.angle_gamma   90.00
#
_symmetry.space_group_name_H-M   'P 1'
#
loop_
_entity.id
_entity.type
_entity.pdbx_description
1 polymer ?
#
loop_
_entity_poly.entity_id
_entity_poly.type
_entity_poly.pdbx_seq_one_letter_code
_entity_poly.pdbx_strand_id
1 'polypeptide(L)' 'MFKRVLAQKGFWRSVVSLALAFAILFMIIKWAIEGFSMAYFTEQNPLFFLLGILAAGLVYGFFVTFGKFRAKLKKEDLKK' A
#
# COMPACT_ATOMS: atom_id res chain seq x y z
N MET A 1 -9.06 15.79 -13.10
CA MET A 1 -8.99 14.33 -12.82
C MET A 1 -8.26 14.02 -11.52
N PHE A 2 -6.95 14.25 -11.40
CA PHE A 2 -6.16 13.87 -10.21
C PHE A 2 -6.69 14.45 -8.88
N LYS A 3 -6.93 15.77 -8.82
CA LYS A 3 -7.49 16.42 -7.62
C LYS A 3 -8.86 15.87 -7.19
N ARG A 4 -9.70 15.44 -8.16
CA ARG A 4 -11.01 14.81 -7.87
C ARG A 4 -10.88 13.41 -7.28
N VAL A 5 -9.86 12.64 -7.70
CA VAL A 5 -9.55 11.33 -7.14
C VAL A 5 -9.10 11.46 -5.69
N LEU A 6 -8.21 12.40 -5.39
CA LEU A 6 -7.71 12.63 -4.02
C LEU A 6 -8.79 13.18 -3.07
N ALA A 7 -9.72 13.96 -3.60
CA ALA A 7 -10.83 14.54 -2.83
C ALA A 7 -11.98 13.54 -2.58
N GLN A 8 -11.96 12.34 -3.20
CA GLN A 8 -13.00 11.35 -2.99
C GLN A 8 -12.98 10.83 -1.55
N LYS A 9 -14.15 10.82 -0.92
CA LYS A 9 -14.31 10.36 0.47
C LYS A 9 -13.93 8.87 0.53
N GLY A 10 -12.95 8.55 1.38
CA GLY A 10 -12.46 7.18 1.54
C GLY A 10 -11.30 6.78 0.61
N PHE A 11 -10.81 7.68 -0.25
CA PHE A 11 -9.57 7.45 -1.02
C PHE A 11 -8.40 7.15 -0.08
N TRP A 12 -8.09 8.06 0.84
CA TRP A 12 -6.97 7.91 1.79
C TRP A 12 -7.14 6.71 2.72
N ARG A 13 -8.37 6.39 3.14
CA ARG A 13 -8.66 5.18 3.92
C ARG A 13 -8.32 3.91 3.13
N SER A 14 -8.63 3.89 1.83
CA SER A 14 -8.31 2.79 0.93
C SER A 14 -6.80 2.67 0.69
N VAL A 15 -6.11 3.80 0.52
CA VAL A 15 -4.63 3.84 0.41
C VAL A 15 -3.99 3.21 1.64
N VAL A 16 -4.37 3.65 2.84
CA VAL A 16 -3.81 3.13 4.09
C VAL A 16 -4.13 1.65 4.30
N SER A 17 -5.39 1.22 4.04
CA SER A 17 -5.75 -0.19 4.19
C SER A 17 -4.96 -1.10 3.23
N LEU A 18 -4.76 -0.65 1.99
CA LEU A 18 -4.06 -1.44 0.99
C LEU A 18 -2.55 -1.45 1.23
N ALA A 19 -1.99 -0.32 1.67
CA ALA A 19 -0.60 -0.22 2.10
C ALA A 19 -0.32 -1.16 3.28
N LEU A 20 -1.21 -1.19 4.28
CA LEU A 20 -1.08 -2.06 5.44
C LEU A 20 -1.18 -3.55 5.05
N ALA A 21 -2.15 -3.91 4.20
CA ALA A 21 -2.27 -5.29 3.70
C ALA A 21 -1.03 -5.73 2.93
N PHE A 22 -0.48 -4.86 2.07
CA PHE A 22 0.76 -5.12 1.34
C PHE A 22 1.95 -5.27 2.28
N ALA A 23 2.08 -4.39 3.28
CA ALA A 23 3.15 -4.45 4.27
C ALA A 23 3.17 -5.78 5.03
N ILE A 24 2.01 -6.24 5.50
CA ILE A 24 1.86 -7.51 6.21
C ILE A 24 2.22 -8.68 5.28
N LEU A 25 1.66 -8.71 4.06
CA LEU A 25 1.98 -9.76 3.08
C LEU A 25 3.46 -9.80 2.74
N PHE A 26 4.07 -8.65 2.48
CA PHE A 26 5.48 -8.55 2.14
C PHE A 26 6.37 -9.03 3.29
N MET A 27 6.03 -8.66 4.53
CA MET A 27 6.73 -9.12 5.73
C MET A 27 6.69 -10.65 5.85
N ILE A 28 5.51 -11.26 5.67
CA ILE A 28 5.35 -12.72 5.73
C ILE A 28 6.13 -13.41 4.62
N ILE A 29 6.05 -12.92 3.38
CA ILE A 29 6.76 -13.51 2.23
C ILE A 29 8.27 -13.42 2.44
N LYS A 30 8.78 -12.25 2.86
CA LYS A 30 10.21 -12.08 3.14
C LYS A 30 10.69 -12.97 4.28
N TRP A 31 9.92 -13.06 5.36
CA TRP A 31 10.24 -13.94 6.47
C TRP A 31 10.28 -15.42 6.06
N ALA A 32 9.37 -15.84 5.17
CA ALA A 32 9.37 -17.19 4.60
C ALA A 32 10.62 -17.44 3.71
N ILE A 33 11.03 -16.46 2.90
CA ILE A 33 12.25 -16.55 2.07
C ILE A 33 13.51 -16.69 2.94
N GLU A 34 13.54 -16.03 4.10
CA GLU A 34 14.63 -16.16 5.08
C GLU A 34 14.51 -17.40 5.99
N GLY A 35 13.66 -18.37 5.61
CA GLY A 35 13.55 -19.64 6.31
C GLY A 35 12.84 -19.57 7.66
N PHE A 36 11.96 -18.57 7.86
CA PHE A 36 11.27 -18.30 9.12
C PHE A 36 12.21 -18.06 10.31
N SER A 37 13.44 -17.66 10.05
CA SER A 37 14.40 -17.36 11.11
C SER A 37 13.93 -16.15 11.92
N MET A 38 13.94 -16.26 13.25
CA MET A 38 13.73 -15.12 14.14
C MET A 38 14.90 -14.12 14.07
N ALA A 39 16.06 -14.54 13.54
CA ALA A 39 17.21 -13.67 13.32
C ALA A 39 16.89 -12.50 12.38
N TYR A 40 15.93 -12.70 11.47
CA TYR A 40 15.43 -11.67 10.55
C TYR A 40 15.00 -10.39 11.28
N PHE A 41 14.35 -10.54 12.43
CA PHE A 41 13.85 -9.40 13.21
C PHE A 41 14.91 -8.81 14.15
N THR A 42 16.02 -9.51 14.41
CA THR A 42 17.03 -9.10 15.40
C THR A 42 18.30 -8.54 14.76
N GLU A 43 18.66 -8.96 13.54
CA GLU A 43 19.89 -8.53 12.88
C GLU A 43 19.71 -7.26 12.03
N GLN A 44 18.50 -6.99 11.55
CA GLN A 44 18.22 -5.80 10.77
C GLN A 44 17.89 -4.60 11.65
N ASN A 45 18.31 -3.41 11.22
CA ASN A 45 17.95 -2.17 11.89
C ASN A 45 16.43 -1.93 11.75
N PRO A 46 15.64 -2.08 12.84
CA PRO A 46 14.19 -2.20 12.76
C PRO A 46 13.53 -0.92 12.22
N LEU A 47 14.17 0.23 12.42
CA LEU A 47 13.74 1.52 11.90
C LEU A 47 13.80 1.58 10.38
N PHE A 48 14.91 1.16 9.77
CA PHE A 48 15.05 1.16 8.31
C PHE A 48 14.11 0.16 7.65
N PHE A 49 13.95 -1.01 8.26
CA PHE A 49 13.04 -2.04 7.78
C PHE A 49 11.58 -1.56 7.80
N LEU A 50 11.14 -0.98 8.92
CA LEU A 50 9.79 -0.45 9.06
C LEU A 50 9.54 0.73 8.11
N LEU A 51 10.47 1.67 8.01
CA LEU A 51 10.38 2.81 7.08
C LEU A 51 10.35 2.35 5.63
N GLY A 52 11.16 1.35 5.26
CA GLY A 52 11.18 0.77 3.92
C GLY A 52 9.84 0.13 3.56
N ILE A 53 9.28 -0.68 4.47
CA ILE A 53 7.97 -1.31 4.27
C ILE A 53 6.85 -0.29 4.22
N LEU A 54 6.86 0.71 5.10
CA LEU A 54 5.86 1.78 5.09
C LEU A 54 5.91 2.60 3.80
N ALA A 55 7.11 2.97 3.35
CA ALA A 55 7.31 3.70 2.11
C ALA A 55 6.85 2.87 0.89
N ALA A 56 7.30 1.62 0.79
CA ALA A 56 6.90 0.72 -0.30
C ALA A 56 5.38 0.47 -0.31
N GLY A 57 4.81 0.19 0.87
CA GLY A 57 3.37 -0.02 1.06
C GLY A 57 2.56 1.21 0.70
N LEU A 58 2.98 2.42 1.11
CA LEU A 58 2.31 3.66 0.74
C LEU A 58 2.36 3.92 -0.75
N VAL A 59 3.53 3.75 -1.38
CA VAL A 59 3.68 3.93 -2.83
C VAL A 59 2.76 2.98 -3.59
N TYR A 60 2.83 1.68 -3.26
CA TYR A 60 1.97 0.66 -3.88
C TYR A 60 0.48 0.94 -3.63
N GLY A 61 0.11 1.17 -2.36
CA GLY A 61 -1.25 1.45 -1.94
C GLY A 61 -1.83 2.69 -2.62
N PHE A 62 -1.01 3.73 -2.81
CA PHE A 62 -1.39 4.94 -3.52
C PHE A 62 -1.67 4.67 -4.99
N PHE A 63 -0.75 4.05 -5.72
CA PHE A 63 -0.91 3.81 -7.16
C PHE A 63 -2.10 2.91 -7.48
N VAL A 64 -2.26 1.81 -6.74
CA VAL A 64 -3.38 0.88 -6.96
C VAL A 64 -4.72 1.55 -6.65
N THR A 65 -4.82 2.24 -5.51
CA THR A 65 -6.06 2.95 -5.13
C THR A 65 -6.36 4.09 -6.09
N PHE A 66 -5.33 4.83 -6.54
CA PHE A 66 -5.48 5.89 -7.52
C PHE A 66 -6.03 5.36 -8.84
N GLY A 67 -5.48 4.27 -9.36
CA GLY A 67 -6.00 3.60 -10.56
C GLY A 67 -7.47 3.20 -10.39
N LYS A 68 -7.81 2.55 -9.28
CA LYS A 68 -9.18 2.11 -8.96
C LYS A 68 -10.18 3.27 -8.93
N PHE A 69 -9.86 4.35 -8.20
CA PHE A 69 -10.75 5.50 -8.07
C PHE A 69 -10.82 6.34 -9.35
N ARG A 70 -9.71 6.47 -10.09
CA ARG A 70 -9.71 7.12 -11.40
C ARG A 70 -10.61 6.39 -12.39
N ALA A 71 -10.53 5.06 -12.43
CA ALA A 71 -11.39 4.24 -13.29
C ALA A 71 -12.86 4.36 -12.90
N LYS A 72 -13.16 4.38 -11.59
CA LYS A 72 -14.52 4.57 -11.08
C LYS A 72 -15.10 5.92 -11.50
N LEU A 73 -14.38 7.03 -11.26
CA LEU A 73 -14.82 8.37 -11.65
C LEU A 73 -15.02 8.50 -13.17
N LYS A 74 -14.12 7.93 -13.98
CA LYS A 74 -14.28 7.92 -15.44
C LYS A 74 -15.57 7.20 -15.88
N LYS A 75 -15.96 6.11 -15.21
CA LYS A 75 -17.22 5.40 -15.48
C LYS A 75 -18.45 6.20 -15.04
N GLU A 76 -18.36 6.97 -13.96
CA GLU A 76 -19.44 7.85 -13.49
C GLU A 76 -19.63 9.04 -14.43
N ASP A 77 -18.54 9.65 -14.91
CA ASP A 77 -18.59 10.75 -15.89
C ASP A 77 -19.17 10.30 -17.25
N LEU A 78 -18.96 9.04 -17.66
CA LEU A 78 -19.51 8.48 -18.91
C LEU A 78 -20.99 8.09 -18.84
N LYS A 79 -21.55 7.98 -17.63
CA LYS A 79 -22.97 7.63 -17.40
C LYS A 79 -23.87 8.87 -17.21
N LYS A 80 -23.28 10.05 -17.09
CA LYS A 80 -23.98 11.34 -17.09
C LYS A 80 -24.08 11.88 -18.50
#